data_AF-A0A2E1FWM9-F1
#
_entry.id   AF-A0A2E1FWM9-F1
#
_cell.length_a   1.000
_cell.length_b   1.000
_cell.length_c   1.000
_cell.angle_alpha   90.00
_cell.angle_beta   90.00
_cell.angle_gamma   90.00
#
_symmetry.space_group_name_H-M   'P 1'
#
loop_
_entity.id
_entity.type
_entity.pdbx_description
1 polymer ?
#
loop_
_entity_poly.entity_id
_entity_poly.type
_entity_poly.pdbx_seq_one_letter_code
_entity_poly.pdbx_strand_id
1 'polypeptide(L)'
;MGKASGLIAIDIDEGGNKCGEETFAALKLGNPQTVQTRTLSGGRHLFFRCSETLEIRNDTSTVFGKDIDVRGEVFRTVVLKIT
;
A
#
# COMPACT_ATOMS: atom_id res chain seq x y z
N MET A 1 -15.61 -16.46 0.75
CA MET A 1 -14.42 -16.06 1.54
C MET A 1 -13.19 -16.34 0.69
N GLY A 2 -12.30 -15.35 0.55
CA GLY A 2 -11.03 -15.51 -0.17
C GLY A 2 -10.07 -16.43 0.59
N LYS A 3 -9.08 -16.97 -0.11
CA LYS A 3 -7.94 -17.65 0.51
C LYS A 3 -6.83 -16.61 0.67
N ALA A 4 -6.28 -16.51 1.88
CA ALA A 4 -5.10 -15.71 2.18
C ALA A 4 -4.03 -15.90 1.09
N SER A 5 -3.85 -14.86 0.27
CA SER A 5 -3.05 -14.92 -0.95
C SER A 5 -1.54 -14.85 -0.71
N GLY A 6 -1.13 -14.50 0.51
CA GLY A 6 0.24 -14.13 0.82
C GLY A 6 0.69 -12.87 0.09
N LEU A 7 -0.23 -12.03 -0.37
CA LEU A 7 0.05 -10.78 -1.08
C LEU A 7 -0.54 -9.58 -0.33
N ILE A 8 0.18 -8.46 -0.40
CA ILE A 8 -0.27 -7.13 0.01
C ILE A 8 -0.19 -6.25 -1.23
N ALA A 9 -1.16 -5.35 -1.40
CA ALA A 9 -1.03 -4.23 -2.30
C ALA A 9 -0.91 -2.92 -1.51
N ILE A 10 -0.02 -2.03 -1.94
CA ILE A 10 -0.03 -0.61 -1.57
C ILE A 10 -0.74 0.10 -2.72
N ASP A 11 -1.85 0.75 -2.40
CA ASP A 11 -2.78 1.38 -3.33
C ASP A 11 -2.55 2.89 -3.26
N ILE A 12 -1.76 3.40 -4.22
CA ILE A 12 -1.36 4.80 -4.32
C ILE A 12 -2.36 5.50 -5.21
N ASP A 13 -3.17 6.32 -4.57
CA ASP A 13 -4.44 6.84 -5.07
C ASP A 13 -4.18 8.23 -5.69
N GLU A 14 -4.43 8.37 -7.00
CA GLU A 14 -4.08 9.59 -7.75
C GLU A 14 -5.26 10.05 -8.61
N GLY A 15 -5.35 11.37 -8.83
CA GLY A 15 -6.38 12.00 -9.65
C GLY A 15 -7.53 12.65 -8.85
N GLY A 16 -8.20 13.62 -9.48
CA GLY A 16 -9.23 14.43 -8.85
C GLY A 16 -8.65 15.33 -7.76
N ASN A 17 -8.97 15.05 -6.50
CA ASN A 17 -8.48 15.78 -5.31
C ASN A 17 -7.49 14.93 -4.47
N LYS A 18 -6.96 13.84 -5.03
CA LYS A 18 -5.99 12.95 -4.38
C LYS A 18 -4.58 13.23 -4.89
N CYS A 19 -3.57 13.03 -4.03
CA CYS A 19 -2.16 13.28 -4.33
C CYS A 19 -1.25 12.16 -3.76
N GLY A 20 -1.62 10.90 -4.00
CA GLY A 20 -0.90 9.74 -3.49
C GLY A 20 0.53 9.63 -4.02
N GLU A 21 0.79 10.01 -5.26
CA GLU A 21 2.15 9.98 -5.83
C GLU A 21 3.09 10.98 -5.15
N GLU A 22 2.61 12.20 -4.89
CA GLU A 22 3.37 13.23 -4.17
C GLU A 22 3.64 12.80 -2.72
N THR A 23 2.63 12.22 -2.06
CA THR A 23 2.75 11.70 -0.70
C THR A 23 3.76 10.55 -0.65
N PHE A 24 3.73 9.64 -1.63
CA PHE A 24 4.67 8.51 -1.70
C PHE A 24 6.11 8.99 -1.95
N ALA A 25 6.29 9.97 -2.84
CA ALA A 25 7.59 10.59 -3.10
C ALA A 25 8.17 11.27 -1.84
N ALA A 26 7.33 11.90 -1.02
CA ALA A 26 7.74 12.53 0.23
C ALA A 26 8.31 11.55 1.28
N LEU A 27 7.95 10.26 1.21
CA LEU A 27 8.53 9.19 2.05
C LEU A 27 10.00 8.87 1.70
N LYS A 28 10.49 9.30 0.53
CA LYS A 28 11.88 9.11 0.06
C LYS A 28 12.35 7.64 -0.01
N LEU A 29 11.41 6.70 -0.11
CA LEU A 29 11.68 5.24 -0.23
C LEU A 29 12.20 4.82 -1.63
N GLY A 30 12.27 5.76 -2.58
CA GLY A 30 12.56 5.46 -3.99
C GLY A 30 11.38 4.77 -4.69
N ASN A 31 11.65 4.12 -5.82
CA ASN A 31 10.65 3.32 -6.54
C ASN A 31 10.92 1.80 -6.32
N PRO A 32 10.11 1.10 -5.51
CA PRO A 32 10.34 -0.31 -5.18
C PRO A 32 10.35 -1.21 -6.41
N GLN A 33 11.39 -2.04 -6.54
CA GLN A 33 11.49 -3.04 -7.60
C GLN A 33 10.57 -4.22 -7.30
N THR A 34 9.32 -4.11 -7.71
CA THR A 34 8.28 -5.12 -7.56
C THR A 34 7.26 -5.05 -8.70
N VAL A 35 6.25 -5.93 -8.70
CA VAL A 35 5.13 -5.85 -9.65
C VAL A 35 4.32 -4.59 -9.36
N GLN A 36 4.12 -3.76 -10.39
CA GLN A 36 3.33 -2.53 -10.31
C GLN A 36 2.31 -2.49 -11.44
N THR A 37 1.16 -1.88 -11.19
CA THR A 37 0.11 -1.64 -12.21
C THR A 37 -0.44 -0.24 -12.07
N ARG A 38 -0.63 0.48 -13.19
CA ARG A 38 -1.37 1.75 -13.17
C ARG A 38 -2.86 1.52 -12.99
N THR A 39 -3.52 2.36 -12.20
CA THR A 39 -4.98 2.36 -12.04
C THR A 39 -5.64 3.19 -13.15
N LEU A 40 -6.96 3.05 -13.32
CA LEU A 40 -7.72 3.84 -14.29
C LEU A 40 -7.82 5.33 -13.93
N SER A 41 -7.58 5.72 -12.67
CA SER A 41 -7.59 7.13 -12.24
C SER A 41 -6.25 7.84 -12.45
N GLY A 42 -5.18 7.10 -12.76
CA GLY A 42 -3.82 7.61 -12.92
C GLY A 42 -2.83 7.17 -11.83
N GLY A 43 -3.31 6.54 -10.75
CA GLY A 43 -2.49 6.06 -9.64
C GLY A 43 -1.77 4.75 -9.93
N ARG A 44 -1.23 4.09 -8.89
CA ARG A 44 -0.63 2.76 -9.02
C ARG A 44 -0.87 1.84 -7.83
N HIS A 45 -0.94 0.55 -8.10
CA HIS A 45 -0.76 -0.49 -7.10
C HIS A 45 0.70 -0.97 -7.10
N LEU A 46 1.27 -1.18 -5.91
CA LEU A 46 2.54 -1.88 -5.68
C LEU A 46 2.25 -3.20 -4.96
N PHE A 47 2.62 -4.34 -5.53
CA PHE A 47 2.36 -5.65 -4.89
C PHE A 47 3.60 -6.17 -4.16
N PHE A 48 3.41 -6.77 -2.99
CA PHE A 48 4.47 -7.39 -2.20
C PHE A 48 4.04 -8.76 -1.68
N ARG A 49 5.00 -9.69 -1.57
CA ARG A 49 4.75 -10.98 -0.91
C ARG A 49 4.83 -10.80 0.60
N CYS A 50 3.74 -11.11 1.29
CA CYS A 50 3.67 -11.19 2.73
C CYS A 50 4.22 -12.54 3.20
N SER A 51 5.04 -12.54 4.25
CA SER A 51 5.42 -13.77 4.96
C SER A 51 4.29 -14.21 5.89
N GLU A 52 4.09 -15.53 6.05
CA GLU A 52 3.04 -16.10 6.91
C GLU A 52 3.12 -15.65 8.39
N THR A 53 4.26 -15.12 8.82
CA THR A 53 4.54 -14.59 10.16
C THR A 53 4.20 -13.11 10.35
N LEU A 54 3.76 -12.40 9.31
CA LEU A 54 3.54 -10.95 9.34
C LEU A 54 2.07 -10.63 9.00
N GLU A 55 1.26 -10.33 10.02
CA GLU A 55 -0.13 -9.90 9.81
C GLU A 55 -0.16 -8.46 9.29
N ILE A 56 -0.53 -8.21 8.03
CA ILE A 56 -0.69 -6.84 7.50
C ILE A 56 -2.15 -6.55 7.21
N ARG A 57 -2.67 -5.54 7.92
CA ARG A 57 -4.03 -5.03 7.81
C ARG A 57 -4.25 -4.19 6.56
N ASN A 58 -5.52 -4.11 6.18
CA ASN A 58 -6.03 -2.94 5.48
C ASN A 58 -5.82 -1.68 6.33
N ASP A 59 -5.19 -0.67 5.75
CA ASP A 59 -5.06 0.68 6.29
C ASP A 59 -5.49 1.68 5.22
N THR A 60 -6.01 2.83 5.61
CA THR A 60 -6.45 3.84 4.65
C THR A 60 -5.90 5.21 5.01
N SER A 61 -4.94 5.69 4.22
CA SER A 61 -4.34 7.01 4.37
C SER A 61 -3.67 7.30 5.73
N THR A 62 -3.17 6.29 6.47
CA THR A 62 -2.49 6.51 7.77
C THR A 62 -1.00 6.14 7.75
N VAL A 63 -0.64 4.88 7.46
CA VAL A 63 0.74 4.38 7.64
C VAL A 63 1.72 5.00 6.65
N PHE A 64 1.28 5.23 5.41
CA PHE A 64 2.09 5.84 4.34
C PHE A 64 1.71 7.30 4.06
N GLY A 65 0.80 7.88 4.84
CA GLY A 65 0.27 9.22 4.64
C GLY A 65 -0.98 9.27 3.77
N LYS A 66 -1.43 10.49 3.48
CA LYS A 66 -2.66 10.80 2.74
C LYS A 66 -2.71 10.15 1.35
N ASP A 67 -3.89 9.66 0.97
CA ASP A 67 -4.19 9.06 -0.35
C ASP A 67 -3.28 7.86 -0.70
N ILE A 68 -2.80 7.14 0.32
CA ILE A 68 -2.13 5.85 0.18
C ILE A 68 -2.77 4.85 1.12
N ASP A 69 -3.36 3.81 0.55
CA ASP A 69 -4.02 2.74 1.26
C ASP A 69 -3.16 1.47 1.26
N VAL A 70 -3.23 0.68 2.33
CA VAL A 70 -2.70 -0.68 2.38
C VAL A 70 -3.87 -1.64 2.18
N ARG A 71 -3.71 -2.64 1.31
CA ARG A 71 -4.68 -3.69 1.04
C ARG A 71 -4.09 -5.05 1.43
N GLY A 72 -4.58 -5.64 2.51
CA GLY A 72 -4.12 -6.92 3.07
C GLY A 72 -5.25 -7.67 3.79
N GLU A 73 -5.25 -9.01 3.72
CA GLU A 73 -6.33 -9.82 4.27
C GLU A 73 -6.18 -10.08 5.79
N VAL A 74 -6.95 -9.29 6.57
CA VAL A 74 -7.47 -9.60 7.93
C VAL A 74 -6.47 -9.42 9.10
N PHE A 75 -7.00 -9.10 10.29
CA PHE A 75 -6.37 -8.51 11.49
C PHE A 75 -5.01 -9.13 11.94
N ARG A 76 -4.12 -8.43 12.69
CA ARG A 76 -4.32 -7.30 13.65
C ARG A 76 -3.46 -6.03 13.44
N THR A 77 -3.33 -5.13 14.43
CA THR A 77 -2.72 -3.79 14.23
C THR A 77 -1.22 -3.91 14.00
N VAL A 78 -0.71 -3.46 12.85
CA VAL A 78 0.71 -3.18 12.65
C VAL A 78 0.96 -1.68 12.66
N VAL A 79 1.73 -1.24 13.64
CA VAL A 79 2.43 0.05 13.59
C VAL A 79 3.76 -0.23 12.90
N LEU A 80 3.84 0.02 11.59
CA LEU A 80 5.09 -0.11 10.85
C LEU A 80 6.00 1.08 11.20
N LYS A 81 6.72 0.96 12.31
CA LYS A 81 7.62 2.01 12.81
C LYS A 81 8.91 2.01 11.98
N ILE A 82 8.87 2.68 10.84
CA ILE A 82 10.06 2.95 10.03
C ILE A 82 10.88 4.01 10.76
N THR A 83 12.04 3.60 11.27
CA THR A 83 13.11 4.46 11.85
C THR A 83 14.13 4.82 10.78
#